data_AF-A0A2A5EGN3-F1
#
_entry.id   AF-A0A2A5EGN3-F1
#
_cell.length_a   1.000
_cell.length_b   1.000
_cell.length_c   1.000
_cell.angle_alpha   90.00
_cell.angle_beta   90.00
_cell.angle_gamma   90.00
#
_symmetry.space_group_name_H-M   'P 1'
#
loop_
_entity.id
_entity.type
_entity.pdbx_description
1 polymer ?
#
loop_
_entity_poly.entity_id
_entity_poly.type
_entity_poly.pdbx_seq_one_letter_code
_entity_poly.pdbx_strand_id
1 'polypeptide(L)'
;MVCAPMDKATTENSLDPLAQVPTSESHGIKVKRGQLSAVQQGRYGTGPAPYGYRRGQEGERPLEISDIEAEVVRTIFREYLRTRSTGKVVHYLHAKEIFTRKNNKWSRQAIAIILSNRTYRGRVTYGDVETQGLHPAIIEPALFYKANSLREKKRRNKKTNNTQVLSDTPRED
;
A
#
# COMPACT_ATOMS: atom_id res chain seq x y z
N MET A 1 44.74 66.31 33.88
CA MET A 1 44.25 65.37 32.86
C MET A 1 45.27 64.24 32.73
N VAL A 2 45.23 63.24 33.61
CA VAL A 2 46.06 62.03 33.49
C VAL A 2 45.31 60.87 34.12
N CYS A 3 44.91 59.90 33.30
CA CYS A 3 44.51 58.57 33.73
C CYS A 3 45.02 57.59 32.67
N ALA A 4 46.00 56.77 33.07
CA ALA A 4 46.41 55.57 32.35
C ALA A 4 45.51 54.40 32.78
N PRO A 5 45.31 53.38 31.93
CA PRO A 5 44.93 52.06 32.39
C PRO A 5 46.05 51.03 32.26
N MET A 6 45.99 50.05 33.15
CA MET A 6 46.95 48.98 33.41
C MET A 6 46.73 47.72 32.57
N ASP A 7 47.79 46.91 32.48
CA ASP A 7 47.88 45.54 31.99
C ASP A 7 46.81 44.57 32.54
N LYS A 8 46.45 43.54 31.73
CA LYS A 8 46.92 42.15 31.91
C LYS A 8 46.14 41.10 31.07
N ALA A 9 46.89 40.03 30.76
CA ALA A 9 46.50 38.62 30.66
C ALA A 9 46.32 38.00 29.26
N THR A 10 47.38 37.26 28.87
CA THR A 10 47.34 36.07 28.01
C THR A 10 46.58 34.94 28.70
N THR A 11 45.73 34.20 27.98
CA THR A 11 45.26 32.86 28.38
C THR A 11 45.11 31.98 27.13
N GLU A 12 45.45 30.71 27.33
CA GLU A 12 45.77 29.67 26.36
C GLU A 12 44.55 28.97 25.73
N ASN A 13 44.75 28.50 24.48
CA ASN A 13 44.36 27.22 23.85
C ASN A 13 43.12 26.41 24.32
N SER A 14 42.16 26.15 23.41
CA SER A 14 41.45 24.84 23.30
C SER A 14 40.53 24.72 22.06
N LEU A 15 40.92 23.83 21.14
CA LEU A 15 40.12 22.77 20.48
C LEU A 15 38.68 23.09 19.95
N ASP A 16 38.57 23.28 18.62
CA ASP A 16 37.73 22.60 17.59
C ASP A 16 36.50 21.73 18.02
N PRO A 17 35.54 21.35 17.13
CA PRO A 17 34.68 22.10 16.20
C PRO A 17 33.24 21.46 16.19
N LEU A 18 32.26 22.00 16.92
CA LEU A 18 30.88 21.47 16.80
C LEU A 18 30.14 22.16 15.67
N ALA A 19 30.33 21.58 14.48
CA ALA A 19 29.40 21.65 13.38
C ALA A 19 27.95 21.63 13.88
N GLN A 20 27.28 22.77 13.82
CA GLN A 20 25.83 22.76 13.70
C GLN A 20 25.55 22.18 12.31
N VAL A 21 25.42 20.86 12.23
CA VAL A 21 24.83 20.21 11.07
C VAL A 21 23.32 20.41 11.25
N PRO A 22 22.64 21.35 10.57
CA PRO A 22 21.21 21.25 10.45
C PRO A 22 20.97 20.02 9.57
N THR A 23 20.76 18.85 10.18
CA THR A 23 20.19 17.71 9.45
C THR A 23 18.75 18.08 9.16
N SER A 24 18.56 18.88 8.11
CA SER A 24 17.26 19.16 7.54
C SER A 24 16.74 17.83 7.00
N GLU A 25 16.01 17.10 7.83
CA GLU A 25 15.27 15.94 7.35
C GLU A 25 14.40 16.41 6.19
N SER A 26 14.66 15.87 5.01
CA SER A 26 13.95 16.25 3.80
C SER A 26 12.45 16.02 4.00
N HIS A 27 11.63 16.84 3.34
CA HIS A 27 10.17 16.72 3.42
C HIS A 27 9.69 15.27 3.16
N GLY A 28 10.35 14.54 2.26
CA GLY A 28 10.07 13.14 1.99
C GLY A 28 10.28 12.22 3.19
N ILE A 29 11.32 12.43 4.01
CA ILE A 29 11.57 11.65 5.23
C ILE A 29 10.44 11.89 6.24
N LYS A 30 10.02 13.14 6.40
CA LYS A 30 8.91 13.52 7.30
C LYS A 30 7.59 12.86 6.88
N VAL A 31 7.27 12.90 5.58
CA VAL A 31 6.07 12.24 5.03
C VAL A 31 6.12 10.73 5.27
N LYS A 32 7.26 10.07 5.01
CA LYS A 32 7.43 8.62 5.25
C LYS A 32 7.22 8.27 6.72
N ARG A 33 7.82 9.02 7.64
CA ARG A 33 7.65 8.82 9.09
C ARG A 33 6.19 9.00 9.52
N GLY A 34 5.51 10.02 9.01
CA GLY A 34 4.09 10.25 9.28
C GLY A 34 3.20 9.11 8.79
N GLN A 35 3.42 8.61 7.58
CA GLN A 35 2.66 7.49 7.02
C GLN A 35 2.91 6.18 7.80
N LEU A 36 4.17 5.93 8.17
CA LEU A 36 4.53 4.77 8.98
C LEU A 36 3.83 4.81 10.36
N SER A 37 3.90 5.96 11.04
CA SER A 37 3.24 6.17 12.33
C SER A 37 1.72 5.99 12.24
N ALA A 38 1.08 6.52 11.19
CA ALA A 38 -0.35 6.34 10.97
C ALA A 38 -0.74 4.86 10.82
N VAL A 39 0.02 4.08 10.03
CA VAL A 39 -0.24 2.63 9.85
C VAL A 39 0.01 1.85 11.14
N GLN A 40 1.01 2.21 11.94
CA GLN A 40 1.23 1.61 13.26
C GLN A 40 0.04 1.85 14.21
N GLN A 41 -0.65 2.98 14.06
CA GLN A 41 -1.89 3.29 14.78
C GLN A 41 -3.16 2.69 14.13
N GLY A 42 -3.02 1.87 13.09
CA GLY A 42 -4.15 1.28 12.37
C GLY A 42 -4.92 2.25 11.46
N ARG A 43 -4.42 3.48 11.29
CA ARG A 43 -5.04 4.47 10.41
C ARG A 43 -4.69 4.18 8.95
N TYR A 44 -5.68 4.28 8.07
CA TYR A 44 -5.41 4.22 6.63
C TYR A 44 -4.60 5.44 6.20
N GLY A 45 -3.63 5.23 5.31
CA GLY A 45 -2.71 6.27 4.87
C GLY A 45 -3.37 7.43 4.09
N THR A 46 -2.54 8.34 3.57
CA THR A 46 -2.97 9.58 2.90
C THR A 46 -3.42 9.41 1.43
N GLY A 47 -3.49 8.18 0.92
CA GLY A 47 -3.94 7.89 -0.45
C GLY A 47 -5.46 7.93 -0.63
N PRO A 48 -5.95 7.80 -1.88
CA PRO A 48 -7.38 7.68 -2.14
C PRO A 48 -7.96 6.45 -1.44
N ALA A 49 -9.21 6.57 -0.98
CA ALA A 49 -9.94 5.43 -0.41
C ALA A 49 -10.09 4.32 -1.47
N PRO A 50 -9.83 3.04 -1.12
CA PRO A 50 -10.05 1.94 -2.04
C PRO A 50 -11.53 1.88 -2.47
N TYR A 51 -11.78 1.25 -3.62
CA TYR A 51 -13.14 1.00 -4.09
C TYR A 51 -13.92 0.18 -3.04
N GLY A 52 -15.19 0.45 -2.79
CA GLY A 52 -15.92 -0.15 -1.66
C GLY A 52 -15.82 0.65 -0.36
N TYR A 53 -14.90 1.62 -0.28
CA TYR A 53 -14.78 2.53 0.85
C TYR A 53 -14.91 4.01 0.44
N ARG A 54 -15.21 4.84 1.42
CA ARG A 54 -15.10 6.32 1.41
C ARG A 54 -14.16 6.76 2.52
N ARG A 55 -13.59 7.96 2.40
CA ARG A 55 -12.87 8.58 3.52
C ARG A 55 -13.93 9.00 4.54
N GLY A 56 -13.77 8.58 5.79
CA GLY A 56 -14.57 9.15 6.88
C GLY A 56 -14.14 10.58 7.18
N GLN A 57 -14.93 11.28 7.99
CA GLN A 57 -14.64 12.66 8.34
C GLN A 57 -13.44 12.75 9.29
N GLU A 58 -12.91 13.97 9.45
CA GLU A 58 -11.82 14.20 10.38
C GLU A 58 -12.30 13.94 11.82
N GLY A 59 -11.57 13.08 12.55
CA GLY A 59 -11.98 12.63 13.89
C GLY A 59 -12.79 11.32 13.90
N GLU A 60 -13.24 10.81 12.75
CA GLU A 60 -13.98 9.55 12.63
C GLU A 60 -13.07 8.38 12.18
N ARG A 61 -13.69 7.25 11.82
CA ARG A 61 -12.98 6.12 11.23
C ARG A 61 -12.31 6.55 9.92
N PRO A 62 -11.05 6.17 9.67
CA PRO A 62 -10.31 6.65 8.50
C PRO A 62 -10.90 6.17 7.16
N LEU A 63 -11.69 5.10 7.19
CA LEU A 63 -12.46 4.59 6.06
C LEU A 63 -13.84 4.09 6.50
N GLU A 64 -14.83 4.40 5.69
CA GLU A 64 -16.23 3.97 5.84
C GLU A 64 -16.64 3.11 4.65
N ILE A 65 -17.54 2.15 4.88
CA ILE A 65 -18.03 1.27 3.83
C ILE A 65 -19.04 2.03 2.97
N SER A 66 -18.88 1.93 1.65
CA SER A 66 -19.92 2.28 0.69
C SER A 66 -20.65 1.00 0.30
N ASP A 67 -21.88 0.80 0.78
CA ASP A 67 -22.58 -0.50 0.64
C ASP A 67 -22.68 -0.99 -0.81
N ILE A 68 -23.02 -0.09 -1.73
CA ILE A 68 -23.15 -0.39 -3.16
C ILE A 68 -21.81 -0.88 -3.73
N GLU A 69 -20.72 -0.15 -3.49
CA GLU A 69 -19.41 -0.53 -4.00
C GLU A 69 -18.83 -1.74 -3.28
N ALA A 70 -19.11 -1.89 -1.99
CA ALA A 70 -18.67 -3.02 -1.18
C ALA A 70 -19.30 -4.32 -1.67
N GLU A 71 -20.57 -4.29 -2.10
CA GLU A 71 -21.21 -5.45 -2.71
C GLU A 71 -20.56 -5.85 -4.04
N VAL A 72 -20.11 -4.86 -4.83
CA VAL A 72 -19.32 -5.13 -6.03
C VAL A 72 -17.98 -5.78 -5.66
N VAL A 73 -17.31 -5.35 -4.59
CA VAL A 73 -16.09 -6.00 -4.09
C VAL A 73 -16.37 -7.45 -3.66
N ARG A 74 -17.45 -7.71 -2.91
CA ARG A 74 -17.86 -9.08 -2.54
C ARG A 74 -18.11 -9.94 -3.78
N THR A 75 -18.78 -9.37 -4.78
CA THR A 75 -19.02 -10.01 -6.07
C THR A 75 -17.72 -10.35 -6.79
N ILE A 76 -16.74 -9.44 -6.80
CA ILE A 76 -15.41 -9.69 -7.40
C ILE A 76 -14.72 -10.88 -6.74
N PHE A 77 -14.71 -10.96 -5.40
CA PHE A 77 -14.10 -12.08 -4.67
C PHE A 77 -14.83 -13.39 -4.97
N ARG A 78 -16.18 -13.38 -4.94
CA ARG A 78 -17.01 -14.56 -5.25
C ARG A 78 -16.75 -15.08 -6.66
N GLU A 79 -16.82 -14.20 -7.66
CA GLU A 79 -16.61 -14.57 -9.07
C GLU A 79 -15.17 -15.02 -9.34
N TYR A 80 -14.19 -14.42 -8.67
CA TYR A 80 -12.82 -14.87 -8.78
C TYR A 80 -12.61 -16.26 -8.18
N LEU A 81 -13.18 -16.56 -7.02
CA LEU A 81 -13.09 -17.87 -6.39
C LEU A 81 -13.72 -18.97 -7.26
N ARG A 82 -14.81 -18.64 -7.95
CA ARG A 82 -15.51 -19.53 -8.90
C ARG A 82 -14.71 -19.75 -10.19
N THR A 83 -14.32 -18.67 -10.87
CA THR A 83 -13.74 -18.73 -12.23
C THR A 83 -12.23 -18.88 -12.25
N ARG A 84 -11.58 -18.49 -11.14
CA ARG A 84 -10.12 -18.38 -10.97
C ARG A 84 -9.46 -17.50 -12.05
N SER A 85 -10.20 -16.59 -12.70
CA SER A 85 -9.70 -15.81 -13.83
C SER A 85 -10.14 -14.35 -13.72
N THR A 86 -9.18 -13.43 -13.62
CA THR A 86 -9.47 -11.99 -13.60
C THR A 86 -10.16 -11.53 -14.87
N GLY A 87 -9.87 -12.14 -16.02
CA GLY A 87 -10.56 -11.83 -17.29
C GLY A 87 -12.04 -12.25 -17.27
N LYS A 88 -12.35 -13.41 -16.70
CA LYS A 88 -13.75 -13.86 -16.55
C LYS A 88 -14.53 -12.98 -15.58
N VAL A 89 -13.87 -12.50 -14.51
CA VAL A 89 -14.48 -11.52 -13.59
C VAL A 89 -14.77 -10.21 -14.31
N VAL A 90 -13.82 -9.68 -15.11
CA VAL A 90 -14.06 -8.47 -15.91
C VAL A 90 -15.25 -8.65 -16.85
N HIS A 91 -15.29 -9.76 -17.59
CA HIS A 91 -16.39 -10.04 -18.50
C HIS A 91 -17.74 -10.14 -17.76
N TYR A 92 -17.77 -10.80 -16.60
CA TYR A 92 -18.96 -10.86 -15.75
C TYR A 92 -19.45 -9.47 -15.34
N LEU A 93 -18.55 -8.60 -14.87
CA LEU A 93 -18.91 -7.23 -14.47
C LEU A 93 -19.42 -6.40 -15.65
N HIS A 94 -18.78 -6.52 -16.82
CA HIS A 94 -19.22 -5.82 -18.03
C HIS A 94 -20.59 -6.30 -18.51
N ALA A 95 -20.84 -7.61 -18.49
CA ALA A 95 -22.14 -8.18 -18.87
C ALA A 95 -23.27 -7.78 -17.91
N LYS A 96 -22.95 -7.34 -16.70
CA LYS A 96 -23.88 -6.81 -15.70
C LYS A 96 -23.91 -5.28 -15.66
N GLU A 97 -23.21 -4.61 -16.59
CA GLU A 97 -23.09 -3.14 -16.67
C GLU A 97 -22.57 -2.50 -15.36
N ILE A 98 -21.74 -3.24 -14.62
CA ILE A 98 -21.14 -2.76 -13.37
C ILE A 98 -19.83 -2.03 -13.71
N PHE A 99 -19.82 -0.72 -13.49
CA PHE A 99 -18.66 0.13 -13.72
C PHE A 99 -17.98 0.60 -12.42
N THR A 100 -16.79 1.16 -12.56
CA THR A 100 -16.07 1.77 -11.45
C THR A 100 -16.75 3.05 -10.98
N ARG A 101 -16.32 3.62 -9.84
CA ARG A 101 -16.84 4.89 -9.29
C ARG A 101 -16.81 6.06 -10.29
N LYS A 102 -15.83 6.06 -11.20
CA LYS A 102 -15.68 7.07 -12.27
C LYS A 102 -16.36 6.65 -13.58
N ASN A 103 -17.27 5.68 -13.52
CA ASN A 103 -17.97 5.08 -14.66
C ASN A 103 -17.06 4.46 -15.74
N ASN A 104 -15.84 4.05 -15.38
CA ASN A 104 -14.92 3.37 -16.31
C ASN A 104 -15.13 1.86 -16.32
N LYS A 105 -14.80 1.23 -17.45
CA LYS A 105 -14.71 -0.23 -17.60
C LYS A 105 -13.62 -0.83 -16.70
N TRP A 106 -13.91 -1.99 -16.12
CA TRP A 106 -12.93 -2.76 -15.36
C TRP A 106 -11.80 -3.33 -16.22
N SER A 107 -10.57 -3.24 -15.71
CA SER A 107 -9.39 -3.91 -16.28
C SER A 107 -8.98 -5.11 -15.44
N ARG A 108 -8.25 -6.07 -16.05
CA ARG A 108 -7.70 -7.23 -15.31
C ARG A 108 -6.78 -6.79 -14.17
N GLN A 109 -6.05 -5.69 -14.37
CA GLN A 109 -5.17 -5.10 -13.37
C GLN A 109 -5.95 -4.54 -12.19
N ALA A 110 -7.06 -3.82 -12.43
CA ALA A 110 -7.91 -3.30 -11.37
C ALA A 110 -8.46 -4.44 -10.49
N ILE A 111 -8.93 -5.54 -11.11
CA ILE A 111 -9.37 -6.73 -10.37
C ILE A 111 -8.22 -7.36 -9.57
N ALA A 112 -7.03 -7.46 -10.16
CA ALA A 112 -5.86 -8.01 -9.46
C ALA A 112 -5.48 -7.18 -8.22
N ILE A 113 -5.50 -5.84 -8.34
CA ILE A 113 -5.25 -4.91 -7.23
C ILE A 113 -6.27 -5.14 -6.12
N ILE A 114 -7.56 -5.27 -6.46
CA ILE A 114 -8.62 -5.52 -5.47
C ILE A 114 -8.36 -6.82 -4.71
N LEU A 115 -8.08 -7.91 -5.42
CA LEU A 115 -7.87 -9.23 -4.81
C LEU A 115 -6.63 -9.28 -3.88
N SER A 116 -5.63 -8.43 -4.11
CA SER A 116 -4.42 -8.35 -3.28
C SER A 116 -4.46 -7.29 -2.17
N ASN A 117 -5.43 -6.37 -2.19
CA ASN A 117 -5.44 -5.26 -1.25
C ASN A 117 -5.93 -5.72 0.13
N ARG A 118 -5.02 -5.71 1.10
CA ARG A 118 -5.26 -6.18 2.48
C ARG A 118 -6.27 -5.33 3.24
N THR A 119 -6.57 -4.12 2.76
CA THR A 119 -7.63 -3.25 3.31
C THR A 119 -8.99 -3.96 3.32
N TYR A 120 -9.27 -4.83 2.35
CA TYR A 120 -10.55 -5.55 2.29
C TYR A 120 -10.73 -6.58 3.41
N ARG A 121 -9.64 -7.05 4.02
CA ARG A 121 -9.67 -7.93 5.22
C ARG A 121 -9.39 -7.17 6.52
N GLY A 122 -9.55 -5.84 6.52
CA GLY A 122 -9.38 -5.03 7.72
C GLY A 122 -7.93 -4.72 8.11
N ARG A 123 -6.97 -4.76 7.17
CA ARG A 123 -5.55 -4.49 7.47
C ARG A 123 -5.06 -3.24 6.76
N VAL A 124 -4.14 -2.50 7.37
CA VAL A 124 -3.46 -1.35 6.76
C VAL A 124 -1.97 -1.64 6.62
N THR A 125 -1.34 -1.12 5.57
CA THR A 125 0.07 -1.42 5.27
C THR A 125 0.86 -0.21 4.81
N TYR A 126 2.13 -0.15 5.20
CA TYR A 126 3.11 0.79 4.68
C TYR A 126 4.51 0.16 4.65
N GLY A 127 5.10 0.05 3.47
CA GLY A 127 6.33 -0.75 3.28
C GLY A 127 6.09 -2.19 3.75
N ASP A 128 6.95 -2.65 4.67
CA ASP A 128 6.87 -3.99 5.26
C ASP A 128 5.98 -4.07 6.51
N VAL A 129 5.48 -2.93 7.00
CA VAL A 129 4.62 -2.88 8.19
C VAL A 129 3.16 -3.15 7.82
N GLU A 130 2.54 -4.08 8.54
CA GLU A 130 1.11 -4.37 8.45
C GLU A 130 0.47 -4.40 9.85
N THR A 131 -0.59 -3.62 10.03
CA THR A 131 -1.32 -3.51 11.29
C THR A 131 -2.81 -3.76 11.09
N GLN A 132 -3.52 -4.08 12.18
CA GLN A 132 -4.97 -4.08 12.20
C GLN A 132 -5.50 -2.66 11.90
N GLY A 133 -6.37 -2.55 10.90
CA GLY A 133 -7.00 -1.28 10.53
C GLY A 133 -8.15 -0.93 11.47
N LEU A 134 -8.40 0.37 11.62
CA LEU A 134 -9.55 0.92 12.36
C LEU A 134 -10.87 0.89 11.55
N HIS A 135 -10.81 0.47 10.28
CA HIS A 135 -11.96 0.37 9.40
C HIS A 135 -12.55 -1.04 9.41
N PRO A 136 -13.87 -1.18 9.19
CA PRO A 136 -14.51 -2.49 9.08
C PRO A 136 -14.05 -3.24 7.82
N ALA A 137 -13.91 -4.56 7.91
CA ALA A 137 -13.57 -5.40 6.76
C ALA A 137 -14.79 -5.64 5.86
N ILE A 138 -14.61 -5.57 4.54
CA ILE A 138 -15.64 -5.94 3.55
C ILE A 138 -15.65 -7.45 3.30
N ILE A 139 -14.48 -8.09 3.38
CA ILE A 139 -14.25 -9.49 3.04
C ILE A 139 -13.72 -10.24 4.25
N GLU A 140 -14.28 -11.41 4.51
CA GLU A 140 -13.79 -12.33 5.53
C GLU A 140 -12.34 -12.74 5.26
N PRO A 141 -11.45 -12.74 6.27
CA PRO A 141 -10.06 -13.13 6.10
C PRO A 141 -9.87 -14.47 5.39
N ALA A 142 -10.69 -15.47 5.70
CA ALA A 142 -10.63 -16.80 5.08
C ALA A 142 -10.81 -16.75 3.55
N LEU A 143 -11.80 -15.99 3.06
CA LEU A 143 -12.03 -15.80 1.62
C LEU A 143 -10.87 -15.07 0.95
N PHE A 144 -10.30 -14.07 1.63
CA PHE A 144 -9.16 -13.32 1.13
C PHE A 144 -7.92 -14.21 0.95
N TYR A 145 -7.60 -15.02 1.96
CA TYR A 145 -6.46 -15.94 1.90
C TYR A 145 -6.68 -17.04 0.84
N LYS A 146 -7.90 -17.58 0.75
CA LYS A 146 -8.26 -18.54 -0.29
C LYS A 146 -8.04 -17.97 -1.69
N ALA A 147 -8.54 -16.76 -1.96
CA ALA A 147 -8.35 -16.10 -3.25
C ALA A 147 -6.87 -15.89 -3.58
N ASN A 148 -6.07 -15.40 -2.62
CA ASN A 148 -4.65 -15.18 -2.86
C ASN A 148 -3.84 -16.47 -3.03
N SER A 149 -4.17 -17.54 -2.30
CA SER A 149 -3.51 -18.84 -2.50
C SER A 149 -3.70 -19.39 -3.92
N LEU A 150 -4.90 -19.24 -4.51
CA LEU A 150 -5.19 -19.64 -5.89
C LEU A 150 -4.39 -18.80 -6.89
N ARG A 151 -4.24 -17.51 -6.61
CA ARG A 151 -3.50 -16.56 -7.43
C ARG A 151 -2.00 -16.90 -7.45
N GLU A 152 -1.44 -17.24 -6.29
CA GLU A 152 -0.03 -17.65 -6.17
C GLU A 152 0.24 -19.00 -6.85
N LYS A 153 -0.65 -19.99 -6.71
CA LYS A 153 -0.54 -21.26 -7.45
C LYS A 153 -0.49 -21.04 -8.96
N LYS A 154 -1.36 -20.19 -9.51
CA LYS A 154 -1.33 -19.85 -10.94
C LYS A 154 -0.03 -19.16 -11.36
N ARG A 155 0.50 -18.26 -10.53
CA ARG A 155 1.77 -17.57 -10.79
C ARG A 155 2.94 -18.56 -10.82
N ARG A 156 2.98 -19.51 -9.87
CA ARG A 156 4.00 -20.56 -9.81
C ARG A 156 3.94 -21.48 -11.03
N ASN A 157 2.76 -21.99 -11.39
CA ASN A 157 2.61 -22.89 -12.53
C ASN A 157 3.04 -22.24 -13.86
N LYS A 158 2.77 -20.94 -14.03
CA LYS A 158 3.24 -20.20 -15.22
C LYS A 158 4.78 -20.13 -15.28
N LYS A 159 5.46 -19.96 -14.14
CA LYS A 159 6.93 -19.96 -14.08
C LYS A 159 7.50 -21.32 -14.45
N THR A 160 6.96 -22.40 -13.89
CA THR A 160 7.42 -23.77 -14.18
C THR A 160 7.30 -24.10 -15.67
N ASN A 161 6.16 -23.77 -16.29
CA ASN A 161 5.96 -24.03 -17.71
C ASN A 161 6.90 -23.21 -18.61
N ASN A 162 7.30 -22.00 -18.20
CA ASN A 162 8.21 -21.16 -18.98
C ASN A 162 9.68 -21.62 -18.88
N THR A 163 10.06 -22.30 -17.79
CA THR A 163 11.42 -22.82 -17.60
C THR A 163 11.68 -24.09 -18.41
N GLN A 164 10.67 -24.96 -18.61
CA GLN A 164 10.83 -26.16 -19.43
C GLN A 164 10.95 -25.87 -20.94
N VAL A 165 10.38 -24.77 -21.43
CA VAL A 165 10.42 -24.46 -22.87
C VAL A 165 11.80 -23.92 -23.31
N LEU A 166 12.63 -23.47 -22.36
CA LEU A 166 13.97 -22.91 -22.63
C LEU A 166 15.10 -23.94 -22.57
N SER A 167 14.83 -25.19 -22.16
CA SER A 167 15.84 -26.27 -22.13
C SER A 167 15.88 -27.13 -23.40
N ASP A 168 14.93 -26.94 -24.33
CA ASP A 168 14.67 -27.89 -25.41
C ASP A 168 14.98 -27.35 -26.82
N THR A 169 15.68 -26.22 -26.96
CA THR A 169 16.17 -25.76 -28.28
C THR A 169 17.41 -26.56 -28.70
N PRO A 170 17.35 -27.38 -29.78
CA PRO A 170 18.54 -28.02 -30.33
C PRO A 170 19.50 -26.94 -30.81
N ARG A 171 20.78 -27.06 -30.46
CA ARG A 171 21.83 -26.37 -31.22
C ARG A 171 21.90 -27.08 -32.56
N GLU A 172 21.54 -26.40 -33.64
CA GLU A 172 21.87 -26.87 -34.97
C GLU A 172 23.38 -26.74 -35.16
N ASP A 173 24.00 -27.83 -35.61
CA ASP A 173 25.42 -27.97 -35.93
C ASP A 173 25.76 -27.38 -37.31
#